data_AF-A0A371SC51-F1
#
_entry.id   AF-A0A371SC51-F1
#
_cell.length_a   1.000
_cell.length_b   1.000
_cell.length_c   1.000
_cell.angle_alpha   90.00
_cell.angle_beta   90.00
_cell.angle_gamma   90.00
#
_symmetry.space_group_name_H-M   'P 1'
#
loop_
_entity.id
_entity.type
_entity.pdbx_description
1 polymer ?
#
loop_
_entity_poly.entity_id
_entity_poly.type
_entity_poly.pdbx_seq_one_letter_code
_entity_poly.pdbx_strand_id
1 'polypeptide(L)'
;MKTRKFTWILSVVLLLFIFQSVNIVKADDDDYERDEHERYERYEEEDDEHGEWEEEEDYDNRNYFHENQIQPSYWNIWTRDTVTSIADNLPFQEPKEVTVELNGKSERFYIVPMDGQLLISGEKMAKFFGAEYTFYQESRIFEASTNQVELIIRAGSNVVYENMVKTPMPTRAQYFEKSVYLPISVMATAFGYRVNWDEANGKITMNKMM
;
A
#
# COMPACT_ATOMS: atom_id res chain seq x y z
N MET A 1 27.36 42.36 -42.63
CA MET A 1 27.40 41.09 -41.86
C MET A 1 27.49 41.40 -40.36
N LYS A 2 26.37 41.55 -39.64
CA LYS A 2 26.42 41.86 -38.19
C LYS A 2 25.18 41.43 -37.39
N THR A 3 24.48 40.37 -37.80
CA THR A 3 23.27 39.90 -37.09
C THR A 3 23.32 38.42 -36.69
N ARG A 4 24.29 37.63 -37.19
CA ARG A 4 24.39 36.19 -36.89
C ARG A 4 24.96 35.85 -35.50
N LYS A 5 25.58 36.81 -34.82
CA LYS A 5 26.14 36.60 -33.45
C LYS A 5 25.13 36.90 -32.34
N PHE A 6 24.05 37.63 -32.63
CA PHE A 6 23.08 38.05 -31.62
C PHE A 6 22.03 36.95 -31.33
N THR A 7 21.69 36.15 -32.34
CA THR A 7 20.77 35.01 -32.20
C THR A 7 21.34 33.87 -31.35
N TRP A 8 22.66 33.67 -31.36
CA TRP A 8 23.31 32.65 -30.52
C TRP A 8 23.31 33.01 -29.03
N ILE A 9 23.47 34.30 -28.70
CA ILE A 9 23.46 34.76 -27.30
C ILE A 9 22.03 34.65 -26.72
N LEU A 10 21.00 34.93 -27.53
CA LEU A 10 19.61 34.83 -27.10
C LEU A 10 19.19 33.38 -26.79
N SER A 11 19.64 32.40 -27.58
CA SER A 11 19.38 30.98 -27.31
C SER A 11 20.03 30.46 -26.03
N VAL A 12 21.21 30.97 -25.66
CA VAL A 12 21.90 30.56 -24.41
C VAL A 12 21.21 31.16 -23.18
N VAL A 13 20.71 32.40 -23.27
CA VAL A 13 19.97 33.04 -22.16
C VAL A 13 18.60 32.38 -21.95
N LEU A 14 17.93 31.91 -23.02
CA LEU A 14 16.65 31.21 -22.90
C LEU A 14 16.76 29.84 -22.21
N LEU A 15 17.90 29.15 -22.35
CA LEU A 15 18.17 27.86 -21.69
C LEU A 15 18.40 27.98 -20.18
N LEU A 16 18.85 29.15 -19.69
CA LEU A 16 19.09 29.38 -18.25
C LEU A 16 17.79 29.57 -17.43
N PHE A 17 16.65 29.81 -18.07
CA PHE A 17 15.35 29.95 -17.39
C PHE A 17 14.57 28.64 -17.23
N ILE A 18 15.00 27.53 -17.83
CA ILE A 18 14.25 26.27 -17.83
C ILE A 18 14.54 25.40 -16.58
N PHE A 19 15.56 25.75 -15.78
CA PHE A 19 15.99 24.97 -14.61
C PHE A 19 15.68 25.59 -13.24
N GLN A 20 14.80 26.60 -13.13
CA GLN A 20 14.51 27.24 -11.84
C GLN A 20 13.49 26.50 -10.93
N SER A 21 13.17 25.23 -11.18
CA SER A 21 12.39 24.41 -10.23
C SER A 21 13.22 23.30 -9.61
N VAL A 22 14.37 23.64 -9.03
CA VAL A 22 14.95 22.86 -7.95
C VAL A 22 14.55 23.57 -6.66
N ASN A 23 13.44 23.13 -6.05
CA ASN A 23 13.22 23.38 -4.64
C ASN A 23 14.28 22.59 -3.88
N ILE A 24 15.45 23.21 -3.67
CA ILE A 24 16.37 22.78 -2.63
C ILE A 24 15.65 23.08 -1.32
N VAL A 25 15.06 22.04 -0.74
CA VAL A 25 14.66 22.05 0.67
C VAL A 25 15.95 22.30 1.45
N LYS A 26 16.00 23.43 2.14
CA LYS A 26 16.92 23.62 3.25
C LYS A 26 16.46 22.68 4.36
N ALA A 27 17.24 21.64 4.65
CA ALA A 27 17.18 21.03 5.96
C ALA A 27 17.80 22.05 6.91
N ASP A 28 16.98 22.62 7.78
CA ASP A 28 17.46 23.42 8.91
C ASP A 28 18.26 22.52 9.85
N ASP A 29 19.32 23.12 10.39
CA ASP A 29 20.23 22.61 11.40
C ASP A 29 19.47 22.22 12.68
N ASP A 30 19.53 20.93 13.04
CA ASP A 30 19.31 20.49 14.41
C ASP A 30 20.53 19.66 14.85
N ASP A 31 21.51 20.37 15.40
CA ASP A 31 22.66 19.85 16.14
C ASP A 31 22.19 18.92 17.28
N TYR A 32 22.53 17.64 17.17
CA TYR A 32 22.71 16.77 18.33
C TYR A 32 24.12 16.18 18.27
N GLU A 33 25.05 16.92 18.88
CA GLU A 33 26.33 16.38 19.35
C GLU A 33 26.05 15.16 20.24
N ARG A 34 26.54 13.99 19.85
CA ARG A 34 26.59 12.81 20.71
C ARG A 34 28.05 12.53 21.03
N ASP A 35 28.41 12.95 22.24
CA ASP A 35 29.71 12.75 22.87
C ASP A 35 30.22 11.31 22.81
N GLU A 36 31.52 11.23 22.54
CA GLU A 36 32.41 10.10 22.76
C GLU A 36 32.40 9.67 24.24
N HIS A 37 32.43 8.36 24.50
CA HIS A 37 33.18 7.81 25.63
C HIS A 37 33.64 6.37 25.37
N GLU A 38 34.88 6.14 25.75
CA GLU A 38 35.80 5.07 25.42
C GLU A 38 35.65 3.76 26.24
N ARG A 39 36.19 2.67 25.66
CA ARG A 39 37.13 1.67 26.25
C ARG A 39 36.60 0.59 27.21
N TYR A 40 36.78 -0.69 26.82
CA TYR A 40 37.73 -1.68 27.39
C TYR A 40 37.91 -2.85 26.37
N GLU A 41 39.09 -2.96 25.74
CA GLU A 41 40.16 -4.00 25.92
C GLU A 41 39.92 -5.31 25.16
N ARG A 42 40.67 -5.56 24.05
CA ARG A 42 42.06 -6.05 23.94
C ARG A 42 42.20 -7.54 24.30
N TYR A 43 42.28 -8.39 23.27
CA TYR A 43 43.32 -9.42 23.14
C TYR A 43 43.72 -9.51 21.66
N GLU A 44 45.00 -9.27 21.41
CA GLU A 44 45.72 -9.54 20.16
C GLU A 44 46.38 -10.93 20.27
N GLU A 45 46.45 -11.64 19.15
CA GLU A 45 47.52 -12.55 18.71
C GLU A 45 47.19 -12.81 17.21
N GLU A 46 47.86 -12.11 16.27
CA GLU A 46 49.05 -12.57 15.52
C GLU A 46 48.82 -13.94 14.84
N ASP A 47 49.01 -14.18 13.55
CA ASP A 47 49.44 -13.42 12.36
C ASP A 47 49.13 -14.37 11.16
N ASP A 48 49.43 -13.96 9.93
CA ASP A 48 49.64 -14.80 8.72
C ASP A 48 48.60 -14.76 7.58
N GLU A 49 49.02 -13.98 6.56
CA GLU A 49 49.10 -14.32 5.13
C GLU A 49 47.85 -14.46 4.23
N HIS A 50 47.87 -13.56 3.24
CA HIS A 50 47.21 -13.54 1.94
C HIS A 50 46.87 -14.87 1.26
N GLY A 51 45.65 -14.93 0.70
CA GLY A 51 45.29 -15.78 -0.44
C GLY A 51 43.77 -15.89 -0.56
N GLU A 52 43.13 -15.16 -1.47
CA GLU A 52 42.68 -15.64 -2.78
C GLU A 52 41.15 -15.63 -2.81
N TRP A 53 40.61 -15.14 -3.93
CA TRP A 53 39.19 -15.06 -4.20
C TRP A 53 38.71 -16.45 -4.66
N GLU A 54 37.90 -17.11 -3.85
CA GLU A 54 37.06 -18.25 -4.28
C GLU A 54 35.68 -18.01 -3.64
N GLU A 55 34.68 -17.56 -4.41
CA GLU A 55 33.73 -18.38 -5.17
C GLU A 55 33.03 -19.46 -4.33
N GLU A 56 31.70 -19.30 -4.26
CA GLU A 56 30.68 -20.31 -3.97
C GLU A 56 30.66 -20.94 -2.57
N GLU A 57 29.85 -20.34 -1.69
CA GLU A 57 29.06 -21.15 -0.76
C GLU A 57 27.58 -20.89 -0.99
N ASP A 58 26.98 -21.83 -1.72
CA ASP A 58 25.55 -22.09 -1.79
C ASP A 58 24.95 -22.03 -0.38
N TYR A 59 24.27 -20.93 -0.08
CA TYR A 59 23.27 -20.93 0.96
C TYR A 59 22.14 -21.83 0.47
N ASP A 60 22.28 -23.08 0.86
CA ASP A 60 21.31 -24.16 0.85
C ASP A 60 20.09 -23.71 1.69
N ASN A 61 19.35 -22.75 1.15
CA ASN A 61 18.06 -22.33 1.66
C ASN A 61 17.13 -23.47 1.33
N ARG A 62 17.09 -24.44 2.25
CA ARG A 62 16.06 -25.47 2.34
C ARG A 62 14.73 -24.73 2.37
N ASN A 63 14.23 -24.51 1.17
CA ASN A 63 12.89 -24.11 0.87
C ASN A 63 12.05 -25.27 1.39
N TYR A 64 11.69 -25.20 2.67
CA TYR A 64 10.48 -25.80 3.17
C TYR A 64 9.36 -25.16 2.36
N PHE A 65 9.16 -25.67 1.15
CA PHE A 65 7.86 -25.66 0.50
C PHE A 65 6.97 -26.45 1.44
N HIS A 66 6.47 -25.75 2.46
CA HIS A 66 5.16 -26.05 2.97
C HIS A 66 4.29 -25.97 1.72
N GLU A 67 3.80 -27.13 1.30
CA GLU A 67 2.76 -27.26 0.31
C GLU A 67 1.51 -26.63 0.94
N ASN A 68 1.53 -25.30 1.03
CA ASN A 68 0.42 -24.49 1.45
C ASN A 68 -0.64 -24.76 0.40
N GLN A 69 -1.63 -25.56 0.77
CA GLN A 69 -2.81 -25.76 -0.04
C GLN A 69 -3.25 -24.39 -0.53
N ILE A 70 -3.18 -24.19 -1.83
CA ILE A 70 -3.47 -22.92 -2.50
C ILE A 70 -4.95 -22.64 -2.24
N GLN A 71 -5.25 -21.90 -1.17
CA GLN A 71 -6.59 -21.49 -0.82
C GLN A 71 -6.99 -20.37 -1.80
N PRO A 72 -8.14 -20.47 -2.47
CA PRO A 72 -8.60 -19.39 -3.32
C PRO A 72 -8.85 -18.11 -2.52
N SER A 73 -8.38 -16.98 -3.04
CA SER A 73 -8.77 -15.68 -2.51
C SER A 73 -10.22 -15.38 -2.92
N TYR A 74 -11.16 -15.59 -2.00
CA TYR A 74 -12.55 -15.20 -2.20
C TYR A 74 -12.72 -13.67 -2.12
N TRP A 75 -13.66 -13.11 -2.89
CA TRP A 75 -13.91 -11.66 -2.91
C TRP A 75 -14.27 -11.07 -1.53
N ASN A 76 -14.70 -11.91 -0.60
CA ASN A 76 -15.18 -11.54 0.73
C ASN A 76 -14.20 -11.87 1.88
N ILE A 77 -13.02 -12.43 1.58
CA ILE A 77 -12.01 -12.81 2.58
C ILE A 77 -10.64 -12.31 2.11
N TRP A 78 -9.90 -11.66 3.00
CA TRP A 78 -8.51 -11.28 2.75
C TRP A 78 -7.55 -12.22 3.49
N THR A 79 -6.87 -13.10 2.76
CA THR A 79 -5.96 -14.10 3.36
C THR A 79 -4.54 -13.58 3.60
N ARG A 80 -4.21 -12.38 3.11
CA ARG A 80 -2.85 -11.79 3.15
C ARG A 80 -1.81 -12.56 2.34
N ASP A 81 -2.26 -13.43 1.45
CA ASP A 81 -1.40 -14.14 0.52
C ASP A 81 -1.34 -13.43 -0.84
N THR A 82 -0.33 -13.78 -1.64
CA THR A 82 -0.14 -13.26 -3.00
C THR A 82 -0.94 -14.02 -4.06
N VAL A 83 -1.70 -15.05 -3.67
CA VAL A 83 -2.38 -15.94 -4.61
C VAL A 83 -3.69 -15.32 -5.13
N THR A 84 -3.67 -14.97 -6.41
CA THR A 84 -4.84 -14.61 -7.23
C THR A 84 -5.39 -15.85 -7.95
N SER A 85 -6.08 -16.74 -7.24
CA SER A 85 -7.01 -17.65 -7.93
C SER A 85 -8.42 -17.10 -7.76
N ILE A 86 -8.86 -16.40 -8.80
CA ILE A 86 -10.16 -15.74 -8.89
C ILE A 86 -11.19 -16.80 -9.28
N ALA A 87 -12.22 -16.97 -8.46
CA ALA A 87 -13.44 -17.62 -8.90
C ALA A 87 -14.35 -16.55 -9.56
N ASP A 88 -14.98 -16.87 -10.69
CA ASP A 88 -16.00 -16.07 -11.38
C ASP A 88 -17.32 -15.96 -10.58
N ASN A 89 -17.24 -15.83 -9.25
CA ASN A 89 -18.37 -15.91 -8.32
C ASN A 89 -18.65 -14.59 -7.61
N LEU A 90 -18.39 -13.46 -8.27
CA LEU A 90 -18.86 -12.18 -7.76
C LEU A 90 -20.39 -12.15 -7.73
N PRO A 91 -21.00 -11.59 -6.68
CA PRO A 91 -22.46 -11.47 -6.61
C PRO A 91 -23.05 -10.55 -7.69
N PHE A 92 -22.21 -9.76 -8.37
CA PHE A 92 -22.57 -8.96 -9.53
C PHE A 92 -21.32 -8.55 -10.31
N GLN A 93 -21.49 -8.28 -11.61
CA GLN A 93 -20.39 -8.01 -12.54
C GLN A 93 -20.32 -6.54 -12.98
N GLU A 94 -21.41 -5.80 -12.86
CA GLU A 94 -21.48 -4.39 -13.25
C GLU A 94 -21.41 -3.45 -12.04
N PRO A 95 -20.72 -2.30 -12.15
CA PRO A 95 -20.71 -1.29 -11.09
C PRO A 95 -22.11 -0.82 -10.72
N LYS A 96 -22.42 -0.82 -9.43
CA LYS A 96 -23.75 -0.41 -8.95
C LYS A 96 -23.72 0.08 -7.51
N GLU A 97 -24.77 0.80 -7.14
CA GLU A 97 -25.06 1.15 -5.75
C GLU A 97 -25.60 -0.06 -4.99
N VAL A 98 -24.98 -0.40 -3.87
CA VAL A 98 -25.34 -1.53 -3.00
C VAL A 98 -25.48 -1.03 -1.57
N THR A 99 -26.51 -1.50 -0.87
CA THR A 99 -26.65 -1.26 0.57
C THR A 99 -25.65 -2.14 1.32
N VAL A 100 -24.84 -1.53 2.17
CA VAL A 100 -23.95 -2.20 3.12
C VAL A 100 -24.53 -2.01 4.52
N GLU A 101 -24.67 -3.11 5.26
CA GLU A 101 -25.21 -3.13 6.62
C GLU A 101 -24.16 -3.62 7.62
N LEU A 102 -24.05 -2.91 8.73
CA LEU A 102 -23.15 -3.19 9.84
C LEU A 102 -23.82 -2.76 11.16
N ASN A 103 -23.94 -3.68 12.13
CA ASN A 103 -24.47 -3.39 13.46
C ASN A 103 -25.83 -2.65 13.45
N GLY A 104 -26.71 -3.00 12.50
CA GLY A 104 -28.02 -2.34 12.32
C GLY A 104 -27.97 -0.95 11.68
N LYS A 105 -26.78 -0.42 11.35
CA LYS A 105 -26.59 0.77 10.51
C LYS A 105 -26.47 0.33 9.06
N SER A 106 -27.14 1.05 8.16
CA SER A 106 -27.07 0.79 6.71
C SER A 106 -26.69 2.05 5.95
N GLU A 107 -25.85 1.90 4.93
CA GLU A 107 -25.45 2.99 4.05
C GLU A 107 -25.28 2.45 2.61
N ARG A 108 -25.53 3.28 1.61
CA ARG A 108 -25.37 2.90 0.20
C ARG A 108 -23.96 3.19 -0.28
N PHE A 109 -23.37 2.28 -1.02
CA PHE A 109 -22.04 2.42 -1.60
C PHE A 109 -22.08 2.12 -3.09
N TYR A 110 -21.40 2.96 -3.88
CA TYR A 110 -21.02 2.59 -5.22
C TYR A 110 -19.90 1.55 -5.16
N ILE A 111 -20.15 0.36 -5.68
CA ILE A 111 -19.21 -0.77 -5.65
C ILE A 111 -18.84 -1.14 -7.07
N VAL A 112 -17.54 -1.31 -7.31
CA VAL A 112 -16.96 -1.59 -8.62
C VAL A 112 -16.36 -3.01 -8.62
N PRO A 113 -16.95 -3.96 -9.35
CA PRO A 113 -16.32 -5.26 -9.64
C PRO A 113 -15.03 -5.08 -10.45
N MET A 114 -13.92 -5.66 -10.01
CA MET A 114 -12.65 -5.63 -10.75
C MET A 114 -11.75 -6.78 -10.29
N ASP A 115 -11.13 -7.50 -11.24
CA ASP A 115 -10.20 -8.62 -10.98
C ASP A 115 -10.71 -9.62 -9.94
N GLY A 116 -12.00 -9.99 -10.01
CA GLY A 116 -12.59 -10.94 -9.08
C GLY A 116 -12.80 -10.41 -7.66
N GLN A 117 -12.73 -9.09 -7.46
CA GLN A 117 -12.93 -8.43 -6.18
C GLN A 117 -14.02 -7.36 -6.30
N LEU A 118 -14.63 -7.01 -5.17
CA LEU A 118 -15.54 -5.87 -5.06
C LEU A 118 -14.80 -4.70 -4.44
N LEU A 119 -14.62 -3.62 -5.21
CA LEU A 119 -13.93 -2.44 -4.75
C LEU A 119 -14.91 -1.42 -4.18
N ILE A 120 -14.52 -0.79 -3.08
CA ILE A 120 -15.32 0.18 -2.34
C ILE A 120 -14.46 1.39 -1.95
N SER A 121 -15.08 2.57 -1.86
CA SER A 121 -14.44 3.79 -1.35
C SER A 121 -13.90 3.59 0.07
N GLY A 122 -12.58 3.68 0.22
CA GLY A 122 -11.90 3.52 1.51
C GLY A 122 -12.34 4.57 2.52
N GLU A 123 -12.42 5.83 2.11
CA GLU A 123 -12.80 6.97 2.95
C GLU A 123 -14.22 6.82 3.48
N LYS A 124 -15.18 6.51 2.58
CA LYS A 124 -16.57 6.31 2.99
C LYS A 124 -16.70 5.11 3.92
N MET A 125 -15.95 4.04 3.63
CA MET A 125 -15.99 2.82 4.43
C MET A 125 -15.35 2.98 5.81
N ALA A 126 -14.22 3.70 5.91
CA ALA A 126 -13.61 4.05 7.19
C ALA A 126 -14.58 4.83 8.08
N LYS A 127 -15.23 5.86 7.51
CA LYS A 127 -16.29 6.59 8.21
C LYS A 127 -17.45 5.70 8.64
N PHE A 128 -17.81 4.71 7.81
CA PHE A 128 -18.88 3.77 8.12
C PHE A 128 -18.51 2.85 9.30
N PHE A 129 -17.26 2.40 9.38
CA PHE A 129 -16.70 1.67 10.52
C PHE A 129 -16.48 2.52 11.78
N GLY A 130 -16.52 3.84 11.67
CA GLY A 130 -16.15 4.75 12.75
C GLY A 130 -14.63 4.84 12.97
N ALA A 131 -13.85 4.54 11.92
CA ALA A 131 -12.40 4.75 11.89
C ALA A 131 -12.08 6.21 11.56
N GLU A 132 -10.96 6.70 12.09
CA GLU A 132 -10.35 7.93 11.61
C GLU A 132 -9.69 7.66 10.25
N TYR A 133 -9.63 8.67 9.37
CA TYR A 133 -8.95 8.51 8.11
C TYR A 133 -8.35 9.83 7.60
N THR A 134 -7.25 9.71 6.86
CA THR A 134 -6.59 10.79 6.15
C THR A 134 -6.39 10.39 4.69
N PHE A 135 -6.71 11.28 3.76
CA PHE A 135 -6.40 11.11 2.35
C PHE A 135 -5.39 12.14 1.89
N TYR A 136 -4.20 11.68 1.53
CA TYR A 136 -3.12 12.49 0.98
C TYR A 136 -3.29 12.61 -0.54
N GLN A 137 -3.93 13.69 -0.98
CA GLN A 137 -4.36 13.86 -2.37
C GLN A 137 -3.23 13.79 -3.39
N GLU A 138 -2.06 14.39 -3.10
CA GLU A 138 -0.93 14.44 -4.04
C GLU A 138 -0.30 13.04 -4.26
N SER A 139 -0.13 12.29 -3.18
CA SER A 139 0.48 10.96 -3.19
C SER A 139 -0.54 9.84 -3.46
N ARG A 140 -1.85 10.18 -3.41
CA ARG A 140 -3.00 9.26 -3.49
C ARG A 140 -2.90 8.14 -2.47
N ILE A 141 -2.52 8.52 -1.26
CA ILE A 141 -2.45 7.61 -0.11
C ILE A 141 -3.70 7.80 0.72
N PHE A 142 -4.39 6.70 0.97
CA PHE A 142 -5.47 6.60 1.93
C PHE A 142 -4.92 5.91 3.17
N GLU A 143 -5.12 6.54 4.32
CA GLU A 143 -4.79 6.03 5.64
C GLU A 143 -6.06 5.97 6.46
N ALA A 144 -6.31 4.86 7.15
CA ALA A 144 -7.41 4.74 8.09
C ALA A 144 -7.00 3.93 9.32
N SER A 145 -7.47 4.36 10.48
CA SER A 145 -7.07 3.77 11.75
C SER A 145 -8.18 3.74 12.78
N THR A 146 -8.05 2.78 13.69
CA THR A 146 -8.74 2.71 14.98
C THR A 146 -7.67 2.48 16.05
N ASN A 147 -8.08 2.36 17.32
CA ASN A 147 -7.16 2.01 18.41
C ASN A 147 -6.48 0.64 18.25
N GLN A 148 -6.92 -0.21 17.31
CA GLN A 148 -6.48 -1.60 17.16
C GLN A 148 -5.77 -1.89 15.84
N VAL A 149 -6.10 -1.13 14.79
CA VAL A 149 -5.61 -1.38 13.43
C VAL A 149 -5.38 -0.07 12.71
N GLU A 150 -4.30 -0.03 11.93
CA GLU A 150 -3.95 1.02 10.98
C GLU A 150 -3.78 0.39 9.60
N LEU A 151 -4.34 1.04 8.59
CA LEU A 151 -4.17 0.69 7.19
C LEU A 151 -3.64 1.88 6.40
N ILE A 152 -2.58 1.69 5.64
CA ILE A 152 -2.04 2.68 4.71
C ILE A 152 -1.97 2.07 3.30
N ILE A 153 -2.71 2.64 2.36
CA ILE A 153 -2.81 2.17 0.97
C ILE A 153 -2.52 3.30 0.00
N ARG A 154 -1.66 3.05 -0.98
CA ARG A 154 -1.48 3.93 -2.14
C ARG A 154 -2.30 3.42 -3.33
N ALA A 155 -3.04 4.30 -4.00
CA ALA A 155 -3.70 3.96 -5.26
C ALA A 155 -2.68 3.47 -6.31
N GLY A 156 -3.05 2.44 -7.07
CA GLY A 156 -2.22 1.74 -8.04
C GLY A 156 -1.38 0.60 -7.45
N SER A 157 -1.33 0.46 -6.13
CA SER A 157 -0.62 -0.62 -5.43
C SER A 157 -1.56 -1.78 -5.08
N ASN A 158 -1.07 -3.02 -5.17
CA ASN A 158 -1.69 -4.22 -4.59
C ASN A 158 -1.09 -4.56 -3.22
N VAL A 159 -0.55 -3.56 -2.53
CA VAL A 159 0.04 -3.69 -1.20
C VAL A 159 -0.58 -2.65 -0.29
N VAL A 160 -0.91 -3.08 0.91
CA VAL A 160 -1.31 -2.27 2.06
C VAL A 160 -0.29 -2.42 3.17
N TYR A 161 -0.07 -1.38 3.95
CA TYR A 161 0.60 -1.53 5.24
C TYR A 161 -0.48 -1.68 6.31
N GLU A 162 -0.54 -2.86 6.94
CA GLU A 162 -1.41 -3.14 8.08
C GLU A 162 -0.56 -3.09 9.35
N ASN A 163 -0.81 -2.12 10.24
CA ASN A 163 0.03 -1.88 11.41
C ASN A 163 1.52 -1.79 11.06
N MET A 164 1.84 -1.01 10.03
CA MET A 164 3.18 -0.85 9.45
C MET A 164 3.81 -2.10 8.82
N VAL A 165 3.10 -3.24 8.80
CA VAL A 165 3.56 -4.47 8.13
C VAL A 165 3.07 -4.46 6.69
N LYS A 166 4.00 -4.63 5.75
CA LYS A 166 3.71 -4.71 4.31
C LYS A 166 2.94 -6.00 3.99
N THR A 167 1.70 -5.87 3.58
CA THR A 167 0.77 -6.99 3.36
C THR A 167 0.17 -6.95 1.95
N PRO A 168 0.18 -8.06 1.19
CA PRO A 168 -0.36 -8.06 -0.15
C PRO A 168 -1.89 -8.01 -0.14
N MET A 169 -2.47 -7.39 -1.17
CA MET A 169 -3.90 -7.33 -1.45
C MET A 169 -4.24 -8.15 -2.70
N PRO A 170 -5.47 -8.68 -2.82
CA PRO A 170 -5.88 -9.51 -3.96
C PRO A 170 -6.00 -8.75 -5.28
N THR A 171 -6.23 -7.43 -5.25
CA THR A 171 -6.11 -6.56 -6.44
C THR A 171 -5.60 -5.18 -6.03
N ARG A 172 -5.20 -4.39 -7.03
CA ARG A 172 -4.69 -3.03 -6.85
C ARG A 172 -5.82 -2.10 -6.40
N ALA A 173 -5.51 -1.22 -5.46
CA ALA A 173 -6.37 -0.09 -5.17
C ALA A 173 -6.44 0.85 -6.39
N GLN A 174 -7.59 1.45 -6.64
CA GLN A 174 -7.84 2.37 -7.74
C GLN A 174 -8.14 3.76 -7.21
N TYR A 175 -7.73 4.79 -7.95
CA TYR A 175 -8.17 6.15 -7.66
C TYR A 175 -9.32 6.50 -8.60
N PHE A 176 -10.51 6.66 -8.05
CA PHE A 176 -11.73 6.94 -8.80
C PHE A 176 -12.59 7.94 -8.01
N GLU A 177 -13.21 8.90 -8.71
CA GLU A 177 -14.08 9.92 -8.09
C GLU A 177 -13.50 10.62 -6.84
N LYS A 178 -12.20 10.93 -6.87
CA LYS A 178 -11.48 11.57 -5.75
C LYS A 178 -11.42 10.72 -4.47
N SER A 179 -11.52 9.41 -4.61
CA SER A 179 -11.47 8.45 -3.52
C SER A 179 -10.57 7.27 -3.91
N VAL A 180 -9.95 6.65 -2.91
CA VAL A 180 -9.23 5.38 -3.10
C VAL A 180 -10.21 4.22 -2.95
N TYR A 181 -10.47 3.53 -4.06
CA TYR A 181 -11.26 2.32 -4.11
C TYR A 181 -10.36 1.12 -3.87
N LEU A 182 -10.68 0.29 -2.89
CA LEU A 182 -9.90 -0.91 -2.56
C LEU A 182 -10.81 -2.10 -2.25
N PRO A 183 -10.28 -3.34 -2.21
CA PRO A 183 -11.12 -4.52 -1.98
C PRO A 183 -11.87 -4.42 -0.66
N ILE A 184 -13.18 -4.68 -0.71
CA ILE A 184 -14.04 -4.68 0.48
C ILE A 184 -13.56 -5.68 1.54
N SER A 185 -13.00 -6.81 1.10
CA SER A 185 -12.40 -7.84 1.93
C SER A 185 -11.22 -7.32 2.75
N VAL A 186 -10.35 -6.47 2.17
CA VAL A 186 -9.19 -5.89 2.86
C VAL A 186 -9.65 -4.99 3.99
N MET A 187 -10.52 -4.01 3.68
CA MET A 187 -11.06 -3.09 4.69
C MET A 187 -11.79 -3.86 5.80
N ALA A 188 -12.79 -4.68 5.44
CA ALA A 188 -13.59 -5.37 6.44
C ALA A 188 -12.75 -6.30 7.32
N THR A 189 -11.87 -7.11 6.73
CA THR A 189 -11.05 -8.08 7.47
C THR A 189 -10.10 -7.39 8.44
N ALA A 190 -9.43 -6.31 8.00
CA ALA A 190 -8.54 -5.53 8.84
C ALA A 190 -9.26 -4.94 10.07
N PHE A 191 -10.47 -4.41 9.87
CA PHE A 191 -11.30 -3.88 10.97
C PHE A 191 -12.08 -4.95 11.74
N GLY A 192 -11.78 -6.25 11.52
CA GLY A 192 -12.35 -7.36 12.30
C GLY A 192 -13.76 -7.79 11.89
N TYR A 193 -14.13 -7.61 10.62
CA TYR A 193 -15.44 -7.95 10.06
C TYR A 193 -15.34 -8.96 8.93
N ARG A 194 -16.30 -9.90 8.90
CA ARG A 194 -16.53 -10.80 7.76
C ARG A 194 -17.58 -10.20 6.84
N VAL A 195 -17.28 -10.22 5.53
CA VAL A 195 -18.20 -9.75 4.48
C VAL A 195 -19.07 -10.92 3.99
N ASN A 196 -20.38 -10.68 3.88
CA ASN A 196 -21.31 -11.64 3.29
C ASN A 196 -22.23 -10.95 2.29
N TRP A 197 -22.66 -11.68 1.26
CA TRP A 197 -23.69 -11.25 0.33
C TRP A 197 -25.03 -11.88 0.72
N ASP A 198 -26.04 -11.04 0.87
CA ASP A 198 -27.43 -11.44 1.05
C ASP A 198 -28.13 -11.38 -0.31
N GLU A 199 -28.22 -12.55 -0.97
CA GLU A 199 -28.83 -12.70 -2.30
C GLU A 199 -30.31 -12.29 -2.30
N ALA A 200 -31.04 -12.61 -1.23
CA ALA A 200 -32.48 -12.36 -1.15
C ALA A 200 -32.80 -10.86 -1.14
N ASN A 201 -31.93 -10.06 -0.51
CA ASN A 201 -32.13 -8.61 -0.37
C ASN A 201 -31.20 -7.77 -1.24
N GLY A 202 -30.25 -8.40 -1.95
CA GLY A 202 -29.28 -7.72 -2.79
C GLY A 202 -28.37 -6.75 -2.01
N LYS A 203 -27.98 -7.12 -0.79
CA LYS A 203 -27.19 -6.27 0.12
C LYS A 203 -25.94 -6.97 0.64
N ILE A 204 -24.94 -6.17 1.02
CA ILE A 204 -23.76 -6.67 1.73
C ILE A 204 -24.01 -6.54 3.24
N THR A 205 -23.70 -7.59 3.99
CA THR A 205 -23.75 -7.58 5.45
C THR A 205 -22.37 -7.82 6.03
N MET A 206 -22.06 -7.12 7.12
CA MET A 206 -20.79 -7.21 7.82
C MET A 206 -21.01 -7.63 9.27
N ASN A 207 -20.37 -8.73 9.65
CA ASN A 207 -20.48 -9.33 10.97
C ASN A 207 -19.12 -9.34 11.65
N LYS A 208 -19.06 -8.95 12.92
CA LYS A 208 -17.81 -8.95 13.68
C LYS A 208 -17.27 -10.39 13.79
N MET A 209 -15.96 -10.56 13.56
CA MET A 209 -15.28 -11.81 13.83
C MET A 209 -15.13 -11.95 15.35
N MET A 210 -15.59 -13.07 15.92
CA MET A 210 -15.48 -13.38 17.35
C MET A 210 -14.06 -13.74 17.74
#